data_AF-A0AAV9U7Q1-F1
#
_entry.id   AF-A0AAV9U7Q1-F1
#
_cell.length_a   1.000
_cell.length_b   1.000
_cell.length_c   1.000
_cell.angle_alpha   90.00
_cell.angle_beta   90.00
_cell.angle_gamma   90.00
#
_symmetry.space_group_name_H-M   'P 1'
#
loop_
_entity.id
_entity.type
_entity.pdbx_description
1 polymer ?
#
loop_
_entity_poly.entity_id
_entity_poly.type
_entity_poly.pdbx_seq_one_letter_code
_entity_poly.pdbx_strand_id
1 'polypeptide(L)'
;MLLNPFKTRRVPQPFLIYLLTIVTGIASVYSQSTACTAEIRTVNSQEDLDALSDCVTLTGSLDFGRDIVNATIKGIQTIRGALRIPYGAKIQRLEAPELSFVGGIMHLNGALNLTRLYMPSLANVGSLRFEYLPRLRKLEFSSQIDSLGDDTAIQLVVWDTAIESLGDIIYRKIESVQIIENPNMNDINLPIQDITGIFVIRDNAPNTTVTLRNLQSAGYIHMGTYVEHINLPNLTSVETTVEIRSRDLKTLELPNLLSIGRERLSNDPPKASLEIIASSNLTDVSFPRLEWIMSYLRINGSETWTSLAGFPRLATVGDGVVVDGFFSNVDLPQFRAGDQDSTFWINSPALDCTRLLEQNMFTKGGWATNITCNGNTFDTSPEDNMGTGGDKKPLSGGAIAGVSVGVIAAVGAGMSVLFVCFRKKGYTHTLPWNRTEPPKIPELEDGEGGTHKGKTGTRRTAELEGQNTMRSELEGQKTVGPELEGSIPLAELEQPVPKRMPEHEALSVKPPEQI
;
A
#
# COMPACT_ATOMS: atom_id res chain seq x y z
N MET A 1 -57.01 27.80 36.99
CA MET A 1 -57.93 28.18 35.90
C MET A 1 -57.06 28.59 34.71
N LEU A 2 -57.11 27.80 33.62
CA LEU A 2 -56.61 28.06 32.24
C LEU A 2 -55.08 28.23 32.05
N LEU A 3 -54.30 27.23 31.58
CA LEU A 3 -54.10 26.68 30.21
C LEU A 3 -53.78 27.72 29.12
N ASN A 4 -52.53 27.79 28.62
CA ASN A 4 -52.06 27.12 27.38
C ASN A 4 -50.60 27.51 26.99
N PRO A 5 -49.79 26.58 26.42
CA PRO A 5 -48.42 26.84 25.98
C PRO A 5 -48.27 27.04 24.45
N PHE A 6 -47.09 27.54 24.08
CA PHE A 6 -46.68 27.98 22.74
C PHE A 6 -46.50 26.85 21.70
N LYS A 7 -46.70 27.28 20.46
CA LYS A 7 -46.94 26.57 19.21
C LYS A 7 -45.64 26.20 18.49
N THR A 8 -45.40 24.92 18.21
CA THR A 8 -44.40 24.46 17.23
C THR A 8 -45.08 24.25 15.87
N ARG A 9 -44.56 24.92 14.83
CA ARG A 9 -45.00 24.74 13.43
C ARG A 9 -44.31 23.52 12.84
N ARG A 10 -45.09 22.50 12.45
CA ARG A 10 -44.69 21.47 11.48
C ARG A 10 -45.17 21.85 10.08
N VAL A 11 -44.32 21.65 9.09
CA VAL A 11 -44.60 21.71 7.65
C VAL A 11 -45.27 20.38 7.23
N PRO A 12 -46.26 20.36 6.32
CA PRO A 12 -47.00 19.14 5.99
C PRO A 12 -46.33 18.32 4.88
N GLN A 13 -46.21 17.00 5.09
CA GLN A 13 -45.99 16.01 4.04
C GLN A 13 -47.35 15.61 3.42
N PRO A 14 -47.46 15.44 2.09
CA PRO A 14 -48.65 14.86 1.50
C PRO A 14 -48.64 13.32 1.61
N PHE A 15 -49.75 12.78 2.09
CA PHE A 15 -50.07 11.35 2.10
C PHE A 15 -50.18 10.83 0.66
N LEU A 16 -49.30 9.91 0.27
CA LEU A 16 -49.53 9.04 -0.89
C LEU A 16 -50.16 7.74 -0.40
N ILE A 17 -51.42 7.53 -0.78
CA ILE A 17 -52.18 6.31 -0.54
C ILE A 17 -51.67 5.24 -1.52
N TYR A 18 -50.93 4.24 -1.02
CA TYR A 18 -50.61 3.04 -1.79
C TYR A 18 -51.81 2.10 -1.78
N LEU A 19 -52.49 2.01 -2.93
CA LEU A 19 -53.47 0.98 -3.24
C LEU A 19 -52.74 -0.36 -3.43
N LEU A 20 -53.03 -1.29 -2.53
CA LEU A 20 -52.52 -2.66 -2.56
C LEU A 20 -53.33 -3.47 -3.59
N THR A 21 -52.90 -3.46 -4.86
CA THR A 21 -53.40 -4.42 -5.85
C THR A 21 -52.62 -5.73 -5.70
N ILE A 22 -53.25 -6.75 -5.13
CA ILE A 22 -52.76 -8.12 -5.12
C ILE A 22 -52.82 -8.62 -6.57
N VAL A 23 -51.72 -8.49 -7.30
CA VAL A 23 -51.48 -9.28 -8.51
C VAL A 23 -50.91 -10.61 -8.02
N THR A 24 -51.70 -11.67 -8.13
CA THR A 24 -51.19 -13.04 -8.06
C THR A 24 -50.30 -13.26 -9.27
N GLY A 25 -49.04 -12.85 -9.15
CA GLY A 25 -47.98 -13.21 -10.08
C GLY A 25 -47.76 -14.70 -9.96
N ILE A 26 -48.09 -15.41 -11.03
CA ILE A 26 -47.58 -16.75 -11.26
C ILE A 26 -46.06 -16.58 -11.19
N ALA A 27 -45.41 -17.14 -10.17
CA ALA A 27 -43.97 -17.28 -10.19
C ALA A 27 -43.66 -18.25 -11.33
N SER A 28 -43.47 -17.72 -12.54
CA SER A 28 -42.71 -18.41 -13.56
C SER A 28 -41.32 -18.60 -12.95
N VAL A 29 -41.11 -19.77 -12.36
CA VAL A 29 -39.77 -20.31 -12.17
C VAL A 29 -39.26 -20.49 -13.59
N TYR A 30 -38.67 -19.44 -14.15
CA TYR A 30 -37.85 -19.59 -15.33
C TYR A 30 -36.79 -20.61 -14.91
N SER A 31 -36.84 -21.80 -15.50
CA SER A 31 -35.69 -22.69 -15.53
C SER A 31 -34.59 -21.90 -16.21
N GLN A 32 -33.83 -21.12 -15.45
CA GLN A 32 -32.55 -20.64 -15.92
C GLN A 32 -31.76 -21.89 -16.27
N SER A 33 -31.17 -21.88 -17.46
CA SER A 33 -30.24 -22.91 -17.86
C SER A 33 -29.27 -23.16 -16.72
N THR A 34 -29.00 -24.42 -16.39
CA THR A 34 -27.97 -24.78 -15.40
C THR A 34 -26.61 -24.16 -15.71
N ALA A 35 -26.39 -23.74 -16.97
CA ALA A 35 -25.23 -22.98 -17.38
C ALA A 35 -25.11 -21.58 -16.73
N CYS A 36 -26.22 -20.92 -16.37
CA CYS A 36 -26.22 -19.60 -15.71
C CYS A 36 -25.94 -19.68 -14.20
N THR A 37 -26.01 -20.89 -13.61
CA THR A 37 -25.90 -21.13 -12.16
C THR A 37 -24.59 -21.82 -11.76
N ALA A 38 -23.72 -22.16 -12.72
CA ALA A 38 -22.42 -22.74 -12.43
C ALA A 38 -21.56 -21.78 -11.58
N GLU A 39 -20.81 -22.32 -10.62
CA GLU A 39 -19.93 -21.54 -9.74
C GLU A 39 -18.81 -20.82 -10.51
N ILE A 40 -18.20 -21.52 -11.47
CA ILE A 40 -17.22 -20.98 -12.42
C ILE A 40 -17.56 -21.50 -13.81
N ARG A 41 -17.61 -20.60 -14.78
CA ARG A 41 -17.82 -20.91 -16.18
C ARG A 41 -16.60 -20.48 -16.98
N THR A 42 -15.87 -21.46 -17.52
CA THR A 42 -14.75 -21.18 -18.43
C THR A 42 -15.25 -21.16 -19.88
N VAL A 43 -14.90 -20.12 -20.64
CA VAL A 43 -15.27 -19.96 -22.06
C VAL A 43 -14.02 -19.95 -22.93
N ASN A 44 -13.94 -20.85 -23.91
CA ASN A 44 -12.78 -20.99 -24.80
C ASN A 44 -13.04 -20.44 -26.21
N SER A 45 -14.31 -20.14 -26.51
CA SER A 45 -14.77 -19.70 -27.82
C SER A 45 -15.93 -18.70 -27.71
N GLN A 46 -16.27 -18.03 -28.81
CA GLN A 46 -17.49 -17.23 -28.89
C GLN A 46 -18.75 -18.10 -28.78
N GLU A 47 -18.72 -19.35 -29.27
CA GLU A 47 -19.84 -20.29 -29.17
C GLU A 47 -20.18 -20.59 -27.70
N ASP A 48 -19.16 -20.71 -26.82
CA ASP A 48 -19.38 -20.88 -25.38
C ASP A 48 -20.09 -19.68 -24.74
N LEU A 49 -19.82 -18.47 -25.22
CA LEU A 49 -20.49 -17.23 -24.78
C LEU A 49 -21.90 -17.12 -25.35
N ASP A 50 -22.09 -17.47 -26.62
CA ASP A 50 -23.40 -17.46 -27.27
C ASP A 50 -24.35 -18.47 -26.61
N ALA A 51 -23.83 -19.59 -26.08
CA ALA A 51 -24.59 -20.54 -25.26
C ALA A 51 -25.06 -19.97 -23.91
N LEU A 52 -24.53 -18.82 -23.48
CA LEU A 52 -24.95 -18.08 -22.28
C LEU A 52 -25.81 -16.85 -22.62
N SER A 53 -26.12 -16.60 -23.89
CA SER A 53 -26.80 -15.37 -24.32
C SER A 53 -28.21 -15.18 -23.75
N ASP A 54 -28.87 -16.27 -23.35
CA ASP A 54 -30.18 -16.23 -22.66
C ASP A 54 -30.05 -15.93 -21.14
N CYS A 55 -28.83 -15.94 -20.59
CA CYS A 55 -28.58 -15.63 -19.19
C CYS A 55 -28.57 -14.12 -18.99
N VAL A 56 -29.59 -13.56 -18.32
CA VAL A 56 -29.53 -12.15 -17.86
C VAL A 56 -28.59 -12.00 -16.67
N THR A 57 -28.55 -13.01 -15.79
CA THR A 57 -27.69 -13.05 -14.61
C THR A 57 -26.89 -14.34 -14.58
N LEU A 58 -25.56 -14.22 -14.48
CA LEU A 58 -24.66 -15.31 -14.17
C LEU A 58 -24.39 -15.33 -12.66
N THR A 59 -24.77 -16.42 -11.99
CA THR A 59 -24.64 -16.53 -10.52
C THR A 59 -23.20 -16.76 -10.07
N GLY A 60 -22.37 -17.40 -10.91
CA GLY A 60 -20.96 -17.63 -10.62
C GLY A 60 -20.01 -16.65 -11.32
N SER A 61 -18.77 -17.09 -11.48
CA SER A 61 -17.71 -16.37 -12.18
C SER A 61 -17.62 -16.77 -13.65
N LEU A 62 -17.14 -15.85 -14.50
CA LEU A 62 -16.83 -16.08 -15.90
C LEU A 62 -15.33 -15.95 -16.13
N ASP A 63 -14.70 -17.05 -16.52
CA ASP A 63 -13.26 -17.13 -16.76
C ASP A 63 -13.00 -17.38 -18.26
N PHE A 64 -12.06 -16.64 -18.85
CA PHE A 64 -11.71 -16.81 -20.26
C PHE A 64 -10.60 -17.86 -20.44
N GLY A 65 -10.75 -18.68 -21.46
CA GLY A 65 -9.69 -19.53 -21.99
C GLY A 65 -8.63 -18.71 -22.72
N ARG A 66 -7.50 -19.35 -23.03
CA ARG A 66 -6.34 -18.65 -23.63
C ARG A 66 -6.47 -18.38 -25.12
N ASP A 67 -7.29 -19.15 -25.84
CA ASP A 67 -7.28 -19.15 -27.30
C ASP A 67 -8.29 -18.21 -27.96
N ILE A 68 -9.25 -17.71 -27.19
CA ILE A 68 -10.24 -16.75 -27.69
C ILE A 68 -9.57 -15.42 -28.08
N VAL A 69 -9.78 -15.00 -29.32
CA VAL A 69 -9.19 -13.76 -29.87
C VAL A 69 -10.16 -12.59 -29.78
N ASN A 70 -11.43 -12.80 -30.08
CA ASN A 70 -12.48 -11.79 -29.93
C ASN A 70 -13.60 -12.41 -29.11
N ALA A 71 -14.08 -11.66 -28.12
CA ALA A 71 -15.16 -12.10 -27.25
C ALA A 71 -16.23 -11.01 -27.16
N THR A 72 -17.48 -11.40 -27.37
CA THR A 72 -18.65 -10.58 -27.11
C THR A 72 -19.58 -11.31 -26.15
N ILE A 73 -19.74 -10.77 -24.94
CA ILE A 73 -20.71 -11.26 -23.95
C ILE A 73 -22.06 -10.58 -24.25
N LYS A 74 -23.03 -11.35 -24.73
CA LYS A 74 -24.38 -10.85 -25.08
C LYS A 74 -25.39 -11.27 -24.01
N GLY A 75 -26.42 -10.46 -23.77
CA GLY A 75 -27.54 -10.76 -22.87
C GLY A 75 -27.23 -10.72 -21.37
N ILE A 76 -26.00 -11.05 -20.95
CA ILE A 76 -25.59 -10.99 -19.54
C ILE A 76 -25.48 -9.53 -19.09
N GLN A 77 -26.32 -9.17 -18.13
CA GLN A 77 -26.32 -7.86 -17.46
C GLN A 77 -25.62 -7.88 -16.12
N THR A 78 -25.58 -9.04 -15.46
CA THR A 78 -25.05 -9.22 -14.10
C THR A 78 -24.19 -10.47 -14.03
N ILE A 79 -22.97 -10.32 -13.54
CA ILE A 79 -22.12 -11.44 -13.08
C ILE A 79 -21.97 -11.29 -11.57
N ARG A 80 -22.51 -12.23 -10.79
CA ARG A 80 -22.41 -12.15 -9.32
C ARG A 80 -21.01 -12.51 -8.82
N GLY A 81 -20.30 -13.39 -9.53
CA GLY A 81 -18.91 -13.73 -9.27
C GLY A 81 -17.93 -12.76 -9.94
N ALA A 82 -16.77 -13.29 -10.31
CA ALA A 82 -15.70 -12.55 -10.96
C ALA A 82 -15.75 -12.64 -12.50
N LEU A 83 -15.07 -11.72 -13.17
CA LEU A 83 -14.76 -11.78 -14.60
C LEU A 83 -13.24 -11.85 -14.76
N ARG A 84 -12.69 -12.94 -15.30
CA ARG A 84 -11.23 -13.15 -15.33
C ARG A 84 -10.68 -13.46 -16.71
N ILE A 85 -9.63 -12.76 -17.11
CA ILE A 85 -8.79 -13.12 -18.25
C ILE A 85 -7.42 -13.55 -17.73
N PRO A 86 -6.98 -14.79 -18.02
CA PRO A 86 -5.72 -15.30 -17.53
C PRO A 86 -4.53 -14.78 -18.35
N TYR A 87 -3.36 -14.79 -17.71
CA TYR A 87 -2.09 -14.46 -18.35
C TYR A 87 -1.86 -15.31 -19.61
N GLY A 88 -1.45 -14.64 -20.70
CA GLY A 88 -1.18 -15.26 -21.99
C GLY A 88 -2.42 -15.51 -22.85
N ALA A 89 -3.59 -14.98 -22.48
CA ALA A 89 -4.76 -15.01 -23.34
C ALA A 89 -4.50 -14.24 -24.64
N LYS A 90 -4.94 -14.81 -25.77
CA LYS A 90 -4.80 -14.24 -27.12
C LYS A 90 -5.81 -13.13 -27.42
N ILE A 91 -6.67 -12.81 -26.47
CA ILE A 91 -7.76 -11.86 -26.65
C ILE A 91 -7.26 -10.48 -27.08
N GLN A 92 -7.91 -9.94 -28.10
CA GLN A 92 -7.66 -8.62 -28.70
C GLN A 92 -8.79 -7.66 -28.42
N ARG A 93 -10.03 -8.16 -28.40
CA ARG A 93 -11.23 -7.39 -28.12
C ARG A 93 -12.14 -8.14 -27.16
N LEU A 94 -12.53 -7.49 -26.08
CA LEU A 94 -13.58 -7.93 -25.17
C LEU A 94 -14.70 -6.90 -25.17
N GLU A 95 -15.90 -7.33 -25.52
CA GLU A 95 -17.10 -6.49 -25.56
C GLU A 95 -18.19 -7.11 -24.68
N ALA A 96 -18.79 -6.31 -23.81
CA ALA A 96 -19.92 -6.72 -22.97
C ALA A 96 -20.93 -5.56 -22.90
N PRO A 97 -21.67 -5.30 -23.99
CA PRO A 97 -22.49 -4.08 -24.14
C PRO A 97 -23.56 -3.93 -23.05
N GLU A 98 -24.11 -5.03 -22.56
CA GLU A 98 -25.21 -5.05 -21.59
C GLU A 98 -24.73 -5.27 -20.14
N LEU A 99 -23.46 -5.64 -19.94
CA LEU A 99 -22.93 -5.96 -18.62
C LEU A 99 -22.87 -4.69 -17.78
N SER A 100 -23.68 -4.66 -16.73
CA SER A 100 -23.81 -3.51 -15.82
C SER A 100 -23.19 -3.74 -14.45
N PHE A 101 -23.00 -5.01 -14.07
CA PHE A 101 -22.61 -5.40 -12.73
C PHE A 101 -21.65 -6.60 -12.72
N VAL A 102 -20.55 -6.46 -11.97
CA VAL A 102 -19.65 -7.57 -11.60
C VAL A 102 -19.46 -7.57 -10.08
N GLY A 103 -20.04 -8.54 -9.38
CA GLY A 103 -20.04 -8.58 -7.91
C GLY A 103 -18.67 -8.89 -7.30
N GLY A 104 -17.85 -9.65 -8.02
CA GLY A 104 -16.48 -9.98 -7.63
C GLY A 104 -15.43 -9.06 -8.25
N ILE A 105 -14.25 -9.63 -8.46
CA ILE A 105 -13.14 -8.98 -9.15
C ILE A 105 -13.32 -9.04 -10.67
N MET A 106 -13.08 -7.93 -11.35
CA MET A 106 -12.73 -7.92 -12.77
C MET A 106 -11.21 -7.92 -12.88
N HIS A 107 -10.65 -9.06 -13.28
CA HIS A 107 -9.20 -9.27 -13.37
C HIS A 107 -8.79 -9.53 -14.81
N LEU A 108 -8.14 -8.55 -15.43
CA LEU A 108 -7.52 -8.71 -16.75
C LEU A 108 -6.02 -8.80 -16.55
N ASN A 109 -5.48 -10.01 -16.68
CA ASN A 109 -4.07 -10.30 -16.40
C ASN A 109 -3.37 -10.77 -17.67
N GLY A 110 -2.32 -10.08 -18.12
CA GLY A 110 -1.43 -10.57 -19.17
C GLY A 110 -2.10 -10.78 -20.52
N ALA A 111 -3.16 -10.02 -20.81
CA ALA A 111 -3.81 -9.98 -22.12
C ALA A 111 -3.03 -9.04 -23.05
N LEU A 112 -1.81 -9.46 -23.44
CA LEU A 112 -0.82 -8.63 -24.14
C LEU A 112 -1.30 -8.07 -25.49
N ASN A 113 -2.33 -8.69 -26.07
CA ASN A 113 -2.91 -8.30 -27.35
C ASN A 113 -4.20 -7.48 -27.22
N LEU A 114 -4.73 -7.28 -26.01
CA LEU A 114 -6.00 -6.58 -25.77
C LEU A 114 -5.85 -5.11 -26.14
N THR A 115 -6.53 -4.69 -27.20
CA THR A 115 -6.55 -3.31 -27.69
C THR A 115 -7.87 -2.62 -27.38
N ARG A 116 -8.93 -3.39 -27.14
CA ARG A 116 -10.28 -2.86 -26.89
C ARG A 116 -10.99 -3.60 -25.74
N LEU A 117 -11.44 -2.82 -24.77
CA LEU A 117 -12.32 -3.25 -23.69
C LEU A 117 -13.57 -2.37 -23.74
N TYR A 118 -14.69 -2.89 -24.27
CA TYR A 118 -15.92 -2.14 -24.47
C TYR A 118 -17.04 -2.65 -23.56
N MET A 119 -17.35 -1.90 -22.50
CA MET A 119 -18.38 -2.25 -21.52
C MET A 119 -19.18 -1.00 -21.15
N PRO A 120 -19.92 -0.43 -22.10
CA PRO A 120 -20.58 0.86 -21.94
C PRO A 120 -21.54 0.90 -20.74
N SER A 121 -22.24 -0.19 -20.46
CA SER A 121 -23.24 -0.25 -19.38
C SER A 121 -22.66 -0.54 -17.99
N LEU A 122 -21.36 -0.80 -17.88
CA LEU A 122 -20.72 -1.25 -16.64
C LEU A 122 -20.70 -0.10 -15.63
N ALA A 123 -21.51 -0.24 -14.58
CA ALA A 123 -21.70 0.80 -13.58
C ALA A 123 -21.13 0.40 -12.21
N ASN A 124 -21.01 -0.88 -11.91
CA ASN A 124 -20.58 -1.35 -10.59
C ASN A 124 -19.65 -2.56 -10.71
N VAL A 125 -18.58 -2.54 -9.91
CA VAL A 125 -17.64 -3.64 -9.80
C VAL A 125 -17.11 -3.73 -8.37
N GLY A 126 -16.99 -4.95 -7.83
CA GLY A 126 -16.45 -5.14 -6.48
C GLY A 126 -14.95 -4.78 -6.38
N SER A 127 -14.19 -5.12 -7.42
CA SER A 127 -12.76 -4.82 -7.52
C SER A 127 -12.27 -4.76 -8.97
N LEU A 128 -11.40 -3.79 -9.27
CA LEU A 128 -10.71 -3.68 -10.56
C LEU A 128 -9.25 -4.07 -10.43
N ARG A 129 -8.78 -4.98 -11.30
CA ARG A 129 -7.38 -5.33 -11.43
C ARG A 129 -7.00 -5.48 -12.90
N PHE A 130 -6.20 -4.54 -13.38
CA PHE A 130 -5.66 -4.50 -14.73
C PHE A 130 -4.14 -4.64 -14.64
N GLU A 131 -3.62 -5.74 -15.17
CA GLU A 131 -2.20 -6.07 -15.06
C GLU A 131 -1.66 -6.55 -16.41
N TYR A 132 -0.50 -6.02 -16.81
CA TYR A 132 0.20 -6.44 -18.02
C TYR A 132 -0.67 -6.29 -19.28
N LEU A 133 -1.15 -5.06 -19.53
CA LEU A 133 -2.02 -4.69 -20.66
C LEU A 133 -1.36 -3.63 -21.56
N PRO A 134 -0.22 -3.95 -22.22
CA PRO A 134 0.62 -2.97 -22.92
C PRO A 134 -0.02 -2.36 -24.19
N ARG A 135 -1.23 -2.79 -24.56
CA ARG A 135 -1.95 -2.29 -25.74
C ARG A 135 -3.32 -1.69 -25.45
N LEU A 136 -3.82 -1.82 -24.21
CA LEU A 136 -5.09 -1.25 -23.81
C LEU A 136 -4.87 0.19 -23.36
N ARG A 137 -5.25 1.16 -24.18
CA ARG A 137 -5.02 2.60 -23.89
C ARG A 137 -6.18 3.26 -23.16
N LYS A 138 -7.39 2.79 -23.41
CA LYS A 138 -8.62 3.40 -22.91
C LYS A 138 -9.51 2.34 -22.28
N LEU A 139 -10.18 2.75 -21.23
CA LEU A 139 -11.34 2.05 -20.69
C LEU A 139 -12.55 2.63 -21.44
N GLU A 140 -13.37 1.80 -22.08
CA GLU A 140 -14.59 2.27 -22.77
C GLU A 140 -15.82 1.93 -21.91
N PHE A 141 -15.86 2.54 -20.71
CA PHE A 141 -17.03 2.52 -19.83
C PHE A 141 -17.84 3.78 -20.10
N SER A 142 -19.12 3.65 -20.47
CA SER A 142 -19.95 4.82 -20.78
C SER A 142 -20.74 5.32 -19.56
N SER A 143 -20.96 4.44 -18.59
CA SER A 143 -21.28 4.79 -17.22
C SER A 143 -20.01 4.98 -16.41
N GLN A 144 -20.01 5.98 -15.53
CA GLN A 144 -19.02 6.07 -14.48
C GLN A 144 -19.17 4.82 -13.59
N ILE A 145 -18.07 4.09 -13.39
CA ILE A 145 -18.03 2.98 -12.46
C ILE A 145 -18.04 3.58 -11.06
N ASP A 146 -19.02 3.21 -10.24
CA ASP A 146 -19.10 3.55 -8.83
C ASP A 146 -18.94 2.29 -7.95
N SER A 147 -18.69 2.50 -6.66
CA SER A 147 -18.81 1.44 -5.66
C SER A 147 -20.27 1.05 -5.43
N LEU A 148 -20.46 -0.14 -4.85
CA LEU A 148 -21.73 -0.66 -4.36
C LEU A 148 -22.36 0.25 -3.29
N GLY A 149 -23.02 1.33 -3.69
CA GLY A 149 -23.63 2.27 -2.75
C GLY A 149 -22.61 2.90 -1.79
N ASP A 150 -22.93 2.92 -0.50
CA ASP A 150 -22.08 3.48 0.56
C ASP A 150 -20.96 2.52 1.04
N ASP A 151 -20.88 1.30 0.47
CA ASP A 151 -19.88 0.29 0.84
C ASP A 151 -18.49 0.63 0.29
N THR A 152 -17.45 0.29 1.05
CA THR A 152 -16.06 0.48 0.65
C THR A 152 -15.68 -0.47 -0.49
N ALA A 153 -15.25 0.06 -1.63
CA ALA A 153 -14.67 -0.74 -2.71
C ALA A 153 -13.37 -1.43 -2.25
N ILE A 154 -13.06 -2.60 -2.77
CA ILE A 154 -11.91 -3.37 -2.28
C ILE A 154 -10.61 -2.82 -2.87
N GLN A 155 -10.46 -2.83 -4.20
CA GLN A 155 -9.20 -2.38 -4.81
C GLN A 155 -9.34 -1.91 -6.24
N LEU A 156 -8.47 -0.96 -6.60
CA LEU A 156 -8.15 -0.51 -7.93
C LEU A 156 -6.66 -0.74 -8.14
N VAL A 157 -6.31 -1.73 -8.96
CA VAL A 157 -4.93 -2.04 -9.33
C VAL A 157 -4.78 -1.84 -10.83
N VAL A 158 -3.86 -0.96 -11.21
CA VAL A 158 -3.48 -0.70 -12.60
C VAL A 158 -1.96 -0.79 -12.68
N TRP A 159 -1.47 -1.90 -13.24
CA TRP A 159 -0.05 -2.23 -13.24
C TRP A 159 0.45 -2.64 -14.62
N ASP A 160 1.47 -1.96 -15.14
CA ASP A 160 2.13 -2.30 -16.41
C ASP A 160 1.12 -2.34 -17.57
N THR A 161 0.41 -1.23 -17.72
CA THR A 161 -0.61 -1.06 -18.75
C THR A 161 -0.29 0.14 -19.62
N ALA A 162 -0.87 0.15 -20.82
CA ALA A 162 -0.85 1.33 -21.68
C ALA A 162 -1.99 2.31 -21.38
N ILE A 163 -2.78 2.09 -20.31
CA ILE A 163 -3.95 2.90 -19.97
C ILE A 163 -3.51 4.32 -19.67
N GLU A 164 -4.22 5.29 -20.27
CA GLU A 164 -3.83 6.71 -20.22
C GLU A 164 -4.63 7.50 -19.18
N SER A 165 -5.82 7.03 -18.83
CA SER A 165 -6.72 7.74 -17.92
C SER A 165 -7.64 6.76 -17.18
N LEU A 166 -8.02 7.16 -15.98
CA LEU A 166 -8.97 6.45 -15.10
C LEU A 166 -10.24 7.28 -14.83
N GLY A 167 -10.52 8.29 -15.67
CA GLY A 167 -11.60 9.25 -15.45
C GLY A 167 -13.01 8.64 -15.37
N ASP A 168 -13.20 7.43 -15.88
CA ASP A 168 -14.46 6.69 -15.81
C ASP A 168 -14.67 6.00 -14.45
N ILE A 169 -13.66 5.99 -13.57
CA ILE A 169 -13.70 5.31 -12.28
C ILE A 169 -13.95 6.33 -11.17
N ILE A 170 -15.01 6.10 -10.41
CA ILE A 170 -15.43 6.90 -9.28
C ILE A 170 -15.55 5.97 -8.08
N TYR A 171 -14.93 6.33 -6.97
CA TYR A 171 -15.16 5.62 -5.72
C TYR A 171 -15.30 6.65 -4.62
N ARG A 172 -16.31 6.53 -3.77
CA ARG A 172 -16.35 7.34 -2.54
C ARG A 172 -15.30 6.85 -1.55
N LYS A 173 -15.32 5.54 -1.25
CA LYS A 173 -14.41 4.86 -0.33
C LYS A 173 -13.80 3.64 -1.00
N ILE A 174 -12.51 3.43 -0.79
CA ILE A 174 -11.80 2.27 -1.33
C ILE A 174 -10.73 1.81 -0.34
N GLU A 175 -10.45 0.51 -0.27
CA GLU A 175 -9.38 0.00 0.59
C GLU A 175 -8.00 0.16 -0.05
N SER A 176 -7.85 -0.18 -1.33
CA SER A 176 -6.54 -0.18 -1.99
C SER A 176 -6.56 0.51 -3.36
N VAL A 177 -5.62 1.44 -3.57
CA VAL A 177 -5.35 2.06 -4.86
C VAL A 177 -3.86 1.87 -5.17
N GLN A 178 -3.57 1.17 -6.26
CA GLN A 178 -2.22 0.94 -6.75
C GLN A 178 -2.15 1.25 -8.24
N ILE A 179 -1.38 2.28 -8.60
CA ILE A 179 -1.16 2.66 -10.00
C ILE A 179 0.34 2.70 -10.21
N ILE A 180 0.85 1.65 -10.85
CA ILE A 180 2.27 1.30 -10.85
C ILE A 180 2.73 0.99 -12.28
N GLU A 181 3.88 1.50 -12.69
CA GLU A 181 4.53 1.11 -13.96
C GLU A 181 3.64 1.35 -15.20
N ASN A 182 2.83 2.40 -15.22
CA ASN A 182 2.01 2.77 -16.39
C ASN A 182 2.68 3.92 -17.17
N PRO A 183 3.50 3.65 -18.20
CA PRO A 183 4.34 4.66 -18.86
C PRO A 183 3.56 5.72 -19.64
N ASN A 184 2.26 5.50 -19.90
CA ASN A 184 1.41 6.45 -20.61
C ASN A 184 0.47 7.24 -19.67
N MET A 185 0.54 7.00 -18.36
CA MET A 185 -0.34 7.65 -17.38
C MET A 185 0.39 8.81 -16.71
N ASN A 186 0.15 10.03 -17.20
CA ASN A 186 0.77 11.25 -16.69
C ASN A 186 -0.14 12.07 -15.76
N ASP A 187 -1.47 11.88 -15.81
CA ASP A 187 -2.41 12.54 -14.91
C ASP A 187 -3.29 11.51 -14.20
N ILE A 188 -3.18 11.47 -12.88
CA ILE A 188 -3.93 10.58 -12.00
C ILE A 188 -4.86 11.46 -11.18
N ASN A 189 -6.11 11.52 -11.63
CA ASN A 189 -7.17 12.28 -10.99
C ASN A 189 -8.34 11.37 -10.66
N LEU A 190 -8.58 11.14 -9.37
CA LEU A 190 -9.62 10.25 -8.88
C LEU A 190 -10.50 10.98 -7.84
N PRO A 191 -11.84 10.91 -7.97
CA PRO A 191 -12.77 11.59 -7.05
C PRO A 191 -12.99 10.79 -5.76
N ILE A 192 -11.92 10.39 -5.08
CA ILE A 192 -11.96 9.53 -3.88
C ILE A 192 -11.99 10.36 -2.61
N GLN A 193 -12.85 9.99 -1.66
CA GLN A 193 -12.95 10.62 -0.34
C GLN A 193 -12.08 9.92 0.70
N ASP A 194 -12.11 8.59 0.77
CA ASP A 194 -11.33 7.83 1.76
C ASP A 194 -10.62 6.64 1.11
N ILE A 195 -9.32 6.48 1.41
CA ILE A 195 -8.56 5.28 1.07
C ILE A 195 -8.21 4.55 2.38
N THR A 196 -8.95 3.53 2.78
CA THR A 196 -8.80 2.96 4.14
C THR A 196 -7.54 2.12 4.33
N GLY A 197 -6.94 1.64 3.25
CA GLY A 197 -5.71 0.86 3.25
C GLY A 197 -4.59 1.59 2.50
N ILE A 198 -4.12 1.00 1.41
CA ILE A 198 -2.91 1.47 0.71
C ILE A 198 -3.24 2.41 -0.45
N PHE A 199 -2.48 3.50 -0.56
CA PHE A 199 -2.48 4.39 -1.71
C PHE A 199 -1.06 4.50 -2.28
N VAL A 200 -0.80 3.80 -3.38
CA VAL A 200 0.54 3.68 -3.97
C VAL A 200 0.53 4.16 -5.42
N ILE A 201 1.35 5.18 -5.70
CA ILE A 201 1.60 5.71 -7.04
C ILE A 201 3.10 5.73 -7.27
N ARG A 202 3.62 4.95 -8.21
CA ARG A 202 5.06 4.95 -8.54
C ARG A 202 5.34 4.48 -9.95
N ASP A 203 6.45 4.94 -10.51
CA ASP A 203 7.02 4.43 -11.76
C ASP A 203 6.08 4.55 -12.98
N ASN A 204 5.12 5.48 -12.95
CA ASN A 204 4.24 5.79 -14.09
C ASN A 204 4.96 6.70 -15.11
N ALA A 205 4.22 7.43 -15.95
CA ALA A 205 4.85 8.34 -16.91
C ALA A 205 5.74 9.38 -16.20
N PRO A 206 6.82 9.86 -16.83
CA PRO A 206 7.56 11.02 -16.34
C PRO A 206 6.62 12.20 -16.09
N ASN A 207 6.92 13.01 -15.06
CA ASN A 207 6.13 14.18 -14.68
C ASN A 207 4.66 13.84 -14.31
N THR A 208 4.44 12.72 -13.64
CA THR A 208 3.11 12.30 -13.20
C THR A 208 2.53 13.31 -12.21
N THR A 209 1.30 13.76 -12.47
CA THR A 209 0.50 14.58 -11.57
C THR A 209 -0.53 13.73 -10.83
N VAL A 210 -0.59 13.86 -9.51
CA VAL A 210 -1.54 13.13 -8.65
C VAL A 210 -2.48 14.13 -7.99
N THR A 211 -3.78 14.06 -8.32
CA THR A 211 -4.80 14.97 -7.82
C THR A 211 -6.00 14.19 -7.26
N LEU A 212 -6.16 14.18 -5.93
CA LEU A 212 -7.36 13.62 -5.28
C LEU A 212 -7.98 14.72 -4.40
N ARG A 213 -8.74 15.62 -5.03
CA ARG A 213 -9.27 16.83 -4.37
C ARG A 213 -10.22 16.54 -3.22
N ASN A 214 -10.88 15.38 -3.25
CA ASN A 214 -11.88 15.00 -2.25
C ASN A 214 -11.29 14.16 -1.12
N LEU A 215 -10.02 13.73 -1.23
CA LEU A 215 -9.41 12.81 -0.27
C LEU A 215 -9.31 13.48 1.10
N GLN A 216 -10.00 12.92 2.09
CA GLN A 216 -10.03 13.37 3.48
C GLN A 216 -9.11 12.52 4.36
N SER A 217 -9.07 11.21 4.10
CA SER A 217 -8.25 10.27 4.87
C SER A 217 -7.59 9.21 3.99
N ALA A 218 -6.42 8.73 4.42
CA ALA A 218 -5.74 7.60 3.81
C ALA A 218 -5.12 6.66 4.87
N GLY A 219 -5.10 5.35 4.65
CA GLY A 219 -4.45 4.40 5.54
C GLY A 219 -2.93 4.50 5.46
N TYR A 220 -2.39 4.42 4.25
CA TYR A 220 -0.96 4.52 3.91
C TYR A 220 -0.82 5.26 2.57
N ILE A 221 0.19 6.11 2.44
CA ILE A 221 0.49 6.83 1.20
C ILE A 221 1.93 6.53 0.78
N HIS A 222 2.13 6.12 -0.47
CA HIS A 222 3.43 6.04 -1.11
C HIS A 222 3.40 6.76 -2.47
N MET A 223 4.20 7.81 -2.58
CA MET A 223 4.45 8.54 -3.82
C MET A 223 5.89 8.29 -4.26
N GLY A 224 6.07 7.41 -5.24
CA GLY A 224 7.38 6.98 -5.71
C GLY A 224 7.89 7.75 -6.93
N THR A 225 8.81 7.12 -7.67
CA THR A 225 9.49 7.68 -8.83
C THR A 225 8.52 8.34 -9.82
N TYR A 226 8.95 9.45 -10.42
CA TYR A 226 8.26 10.21 -11.48
C TYR A 226 7.04 11.03 -11.07
N VAL A 227 6.63 11.02 -9.79
CA VAL A 227 5.59 11.93 -9.30
C VAL A 227 6.16 13.35 -9.18
N GLU A 228 5.74 14.28 -10.05
CA GLU A 228 6.21 15.68 -10.03
C GLU A 228 5.28 16.59 -9.19
N HIS A 229 3.98 16.30 -9.17
CA HIS A 229 3.01 17.11 -8.43
C HIS A 229 2.04 16.24 -7.63
N ILE A 230 1.83 16.61 -6.36
CA ILE A 230 0.87 15.99 -5.45
C ILE A 230 -0.10 17.08 -5.00
N ASN A 231 -1.39 16.87 -5.23
CA ASN A 231 -2.46 17.79 -4.85
C ASN A 231 -3.55 17.06 -4.07
N LEU A 232 -3.41 17.07 -2.74
CA LEU A 232 -4.32 16.43 -1.78
C LEU A 232 -4.83 17.48 -0.77
N PRO A 233 -5.57 18.50 -1.23
CA PRO A 233 -5.82 19.72 -0.45
C PRO A 233 -6.73 19.48 0.75
N ASN A 234 -7.56 18.43 0.72
CA ASN A 234 -8.52 18.11 1.76
C ASN A 234 -8.05 16.99 2.71
N LEU A 235 -6.85 16.44 2.50
CA LEU A 235 -6.34 15.35 3.32
C LEU A 235 -6.08 15.86 4.74
N THR A 236 -6.80 15.31 5.71
CA THR A 236 -6.69 15.71 7.13
C THR A 236 -5.94 14.71 7.98
N SER A 237 -5.91 13.42 7.61
CA SER A 237 -5.26 12.39 8.42
C SER A 237 -4.73 11.25 7.57
N VAL A 238 -3.57 10.70 7.97
CA VAL A 238 -3.05 9.43 7.46
C VAL A 238 -2.86 8.46 8.61
N GLU A 239 -3.34 7.22 8.50
CA GLU A 239 -3.38 6.30 9.64
C GLU A 239 -2.03 5.69 9.99
N THR A 240 -1.21 5.44 8.98
CA THR A 240 0.12 4.83 9.12
C THR A 240 1.17 5.76 8.53
N THR A 241 1.77 5.42 7.41
CA THR A 241 2.93 6.14 6.88
C THR A 241 2.57 6.98 5.65
N VAL A 242 3.15 8.17 5.58
CA VAL A 242 3.29 8.94 4.34
C VAL A 242 4.73 8.80 3.88
N GLU A 243 4.95 8.08 2.79
CA GLU A 243 6.26 7.82 2.20
C GLU A 243 6.38 8.53 0.84
N ILE A 244 7.33 9.46 0.76
CA ILE A 244 7.63 10.24 -0.43
C ILE A 244 9.02 9.86 -0.91
N ARG A 245 9.08 9.31 -2.13
CA ARG A 245 10.27 8.78 -2.82
C ARG A 245 10.30 9.20 -4.27
N SER A 246 10.07 10.49 -4.53
CA SER A 246 10.07 11.00 -5.90
C SER A 246 11.24 11.95 -6.14
N ARG A 247 12.04 11.63 -7.15
CA ARG A 247 13.13 12.50 -7.62
C ARG A 247 12.62 13.69 -8.44
N ASP A 248 11.38 13.68 -8.91
CA ASP A 248 10.85 14.73 -9.81
C ASP A 248 10.04 15.78 -9.03
N LEU A 249 9.67 15.47 -7.78
CA LEU A 249 8.92 16.36 -6.91
C LEU A 249 9.77 17.56 -6.47
N LYS A 250 9.31 18.78 -6.76
CA LYS A 250 9.98 20.04 -6.37
C LYS A 250 9.49 20.59 -5.04
N THR A 251 8.19 20.48 -4.78
CA THR A 251 7.54 20.98 -3.57
C THR A 251 6.54 19.94 -3.06
N LEU A 252 6.41 19.80 -1.74
CA LEU A 252 5.39 18.96 -1.12
C LEU A 252 4.51 19.79 -0.20
N GLU A 253 3.22 19.89 -0.52
CA GLU A 253 2.26 20.64 0.29
C GLU A 253 1.06 19.77 0.67
N LEU A 254 0.84 19.60 1.97
CA LEU A 254 -0.37 18.94 2.52
C LEU A 254 -1.04 19.91 3.49
N PRO A 255 -1.76 20.93 2.96
CA PRO A 255 -2.13 22.13 3.71
C PRO A 255 -3.11 21.88 4.86
N ASN A 256 -3.90 20.82 4.77
CA ASN A 256 -4.90 20.46 5.78
C ASN A 256 -4.56 19.21 6.58
N LEU A 257 -3.39 18.61 6.38
CA LEU A 257 -2.99 17.42 7.14
C LEU A 257 -2.79 17.80 8.61
N LEU A 258 -3.54 17.16 9.50
CA LEU A 258 -3.53 17.40 10.94
C LEU A 258 -2.67 16.37 11.68
N SER A 259 -2.71 15.11 11.25
CA SER A 259 -2.03 14.02 11.95
C SER A 259 -1.59 12.87 11.04
N ILE A 260 -0.53 12.20 11.48
CA ILE A 260 -0.07 10.92 10.94
C ILE A 260 -0.02 9.90 12.08
N GLY A 261 -0.85 8.87 11.99
CA GLY A 261 -1.15 7.95 13.07
C GLY A 261 -2.59 8.01 13.53
N ARG A 262 -2.95 7.11 14.44
CA ARG A 262 -4.16 7.17 15.25
C ARG A 262 -3.78 7.37 16.71
N GLU A 263 -4.71 7.85 17.53
CA GLU A 263 -4.48 7.93 18.98
C GLU A 263 -4.06 6.55 19.50
N ARG A 264 -3.10 6.51 20.43
CA ARG A 264 -2.50 5.28 20.94
C ARG A 264 -3.50 4.49 21.78
N LEU A 265 -4.34 3.70 21.11
CA LEU A 265 -5.35 2.85 21.74
C LEU A 265 -4.80 1.46 22.16
N SER A 266 -3.60 1.08 21.69
CA SER A 266 -2.97 -0.21 21.98
C SER A 266 -1.54 -0.04 22.50
N ASN A 267 -1.06 -1.06 23.22
CA ASN A 267 0.32 -1.11 23.74
C ASN A 267 1.37 -1.18 22.61
N ASP A 268 0.98 -1.72 21.45
CA ASP A 268 1.80 -1.85 20.24
C ASP A 268 1.04 -1.26 19.05
N PRO A 269 1.05 0.08 18.89
CA PRO A 269 0.39 0.72 17.76
C PRO A 269 1.16 0.45 16.45
N PRO A 270 0.48 0.36 15.30
CA PRO A 270 1.17 0.26 14.01
C PRO A 270 2.07 1.49 13.81
N LYS A 271 3.25 1.32 13.21
CA LYS A 271 4.13 2.45 12.93
C LYS A 271 3.45 3.46 12.03
N ALA A 272 3.54 4.74 12.37
CA ALA A 272 2.97 5.82 11.57
C ALA A 272 3.94 6.99 11.47
N SER A 273 4.60 7.08 10.31
CA SER A 273 5.72 7.99 10.09
C SER A 273 5.47 8.94 8.93
N LEU A 274 6.08 10.11 8.96
CA LEU A 274 6.31 10.90 7.75
C LEU A 274 7.73 10.61 7.26
N GLU A 275 7.85 9.99 6.10
CA GLU A 275 9.12 9.62 5.50
C GLU A 275 9.30 10.34 4.16
N ILE A 276 10.19 11.33 4.13
CA ILE A 276 10.57 12.04 2.91
C ILE A 276 12.01 11.64 2.61
N ILE A 277 12.18 10.68 1.70
CA ILE A 277 13.46 10.03 1.44
C ILE A 277 13.69 9.92 -0.07
N ALA A 278 14.95 9.90 -0.52
CA ALA A 278 15.29 9.79 -1.94
C ALA A 278 14.58 10.82 -2.87
N SER A 279 14.32 12.03 -2.36
CA SER A 279 13.61 13.11 -3.07
C SER A 279 14.57 14.25 -3.43
N SER A 280 15.49 13.97 -4.36
CA SER A 280 16.68 14.82 -4.62
C SER A 280 16.39 16.21 -5.19
N ASN A 281 15.26 16.42 -5.85
CA ASN A 281 14.91 17.74 -6.43
C ASN A 281 13.94 18.55 -5.55
N LEU A 282 13.53 18.02 -4.41
CA LEU A 282 12.68 18.73 -3.47
C LEU A 282 13.45 19.96 -2.96
N THR A 283 12.79 21.12 -2.90
CA THR A 283 13.38 22.35 -2.38
C THR A 283 12.65 22.89 -1.16
N ASP A 284 11.37 22.55 -1.00
CA ASP A 284 10.54 23.04 0.10
C ASP A 284 9.40 22.06 0.43
N VAL A 285 8.93 22.14 1.67
CA VAL A 285 7.77 21.39 2.16
C VAL A 285 6.86 22.30 2.99
N SER A 286 5.57 22.04 2.96
CA SER A 286 4.58 22.83 3.72
C SER A 286 3.50 21.94 4.34
N PHE A 287 3.48 21.93 5.67
CA PHE A 287 2.56 21.20 6.54
C PHE A 287 2.02 22.15 7.62
N PRO A 288 1.29 23.22 7.24
CA PRO A 288 0.96 24.32 8.14
C PRO A 288 0.03 23.93 9.30
N ARG A 289 -0.65 22.78 9.20
CA ARG A 289 -1.62 22.30 10.19
C ARG A 289 -1.24 20.97 10.83
N LEU A 290 -0.11 20.37 10.46
CA LEU A 290 0.31 19.09 11.03
C LEU A 290 0.70 19.30 12.49
N GLU A 291 -0.01 18.65 13.41
CA GLU A 291 0.14 18.83 14.86
C GLU A 291 0.97 17.71 15.48
N TRP A 292 0.84 16.47 15.00
CA TRP A 292 1.59 15.33 15.56
C TRP A 292 1.83 14.20 14.54
N ILE A 293 2.90 13.44 14.79
CA ILE A 293 3.25 12.19 14.08
C ILE A 293 3.47 11.11 15.13
N MET A 294 2.84 9.94 15.00
CA MET A 294 2.91 8.93 16.07
C MET A 294 4.29 8.30 16.22
N SER A 295 4.97 8.00 15.11
CA SER A 295 6.27 7.33 15.13
C SER A 295 7.38 8.30 14.74
N TYR A 296 7.85 8.26 13.49
CA TYR A 296 9.03 9.03 13.09
C TYR A 296 8.71 10.16 12.12
N LEU A 297 9.40 11.28 12.28
CA LEU A 297 9.68 12.20 11.19
C LEU A 297 11.05 11.82 10.62
N ARG A 298 11.07 11.18 9.45
CA ARG A 298 12.29 10.75 8.78
C ARG A 298 12.51 11.55 7.51
N ILE A 299 13.62 12.27 7.46
CA ILE A 299 13.96 13.14 6.34
C ILE A 299 15.36 12.77 5.85
N ASN A 300 15.46 12.48 4.55
CA ASN A 300 16.72 12.48 3.83
C ASN A 300 16.64 13.63 2.80
N GLY A 301 17.20 14.77 3.22
CA GLY A 301 17.23 15.99 2.44
C GLY A 301 18.16 15.89 1.23
N SER A 302 18.01 16.85 0.33
CA SER A 302 18.84 17.01 -0.86
C SER A 302 19.84 18.16 -0.68
N GLU A 303 20.74 18.33 -1.64
CA GLU A 303 21.60 19.53 -1.70
C GLU A 303 20.82 20.81 -2.00
N THR A 304 19.62 20.69 -2.57
CA THR A 304 18.75 21.82 -2.95
C THR A 304 17.79 22.23 -1.83
N TRP A 305 17.43 21.32 -0.93
CA TRP A 305 16.62 21.58 0.26
C TRP A 305 17.52 21.85 1.47
N THR A 306 17.91 23.11 1.65
CA THR A 306 18.91 23.52 2.65
C THR A 306 18.32 24.08 3.95
N SER A 307 16.99 24.19 4.04
CA SER A 307 16.29 24.64 5.26
C SER A 307 15.09 23.73 5.52
N LEU A 308 15.15 23.00 6.65
CA LEU A 308 14.02 22.21 7.12
C LEU A 308 13.06 23.14 7.88
N ALA A 309 12.04 23.61 7.18
CA ALA A 309 10.94 24.42 7.72
C ALA A 309 9.59 23.81 7.27
N GLY A 310 8.49 24.56 7.42
CA GLY A 310 7.18 24.14 6.92
C GLY A 310 6.31 23.37 7.93
N PHE A 311 6.77 23.20 9.16
CA PHE A 311 6.07 22.49 10.24
C PHE A 311 5.73 23.41 11.43
N PRO A 312 5.02 24.54 11.23
CA PRO A 312 4.84 25.56 12.26
C PRO A 312 3.99 25.10 13.46
N ARG A 313 3.19 24.04 13.29
CA ARG A 313 2.30 23.51 14.34
C ARG A 313 2.69 22.13 14.84
N LEU A 314 3.74 21.51 14.29
CA LEU A 314 4.17 20.18 14.69
C LEU A 314 4.67 20.25 16.13
N ALA A 315 3.86 19.72 17.04
CA ALA A 315 4.09 19.79 18.48
C ALA A 315 4.84 18.55 18.98
N THR A 316 4.49 17.37 18.48
CA THR A 316 5.07 16.10 18.96
C THR A 316 5.30 15.10 17.84
N VAL A 317 6.33 14.27 18.02
CA VAL A 317 6.69 13.11 17.21
C VAL A 317 7.02 12.02 18.21
N GLY A 318 6.34 10.88 18.20
CA GLY A 318 6.44 9.90 19.28
C GLY A 318 7.82 9.25 19.39
N ASP A 319 8.21 8.44 18.40
CA ASP A 319 9.47 7.69 18.47
C ASP A 319 10.70 8.57 18.17
N GLY A 320 10.55 9.59 17.32
CA GLY A 320 11.58 10.62 17.16
C GLY A 320 11.76 11.23 15.78
N VAL A 321 12.72 12.13 15.70
CA VAL A 321 13.08 12.88 14.49
C VAL A 321 14.45 12.41 14.01
N VAL A 322 14.51 11.99 12.74
CA VAL A 322 15.73 11.51 12.08
C VAL A 322 15.93 12.30 10.80
N VAL A 323 16.96 13.16 10.77
CA VAL A 323 17.26 14.04 9.64
C VAL A 323 18.66 13.75 9.14
N ASP A 324 18.78 13.48 7.84
CA ASP A 324 20.06 13.37 7.12
C ASP A 324 20.03 14.33 5.93
N GLY A 325 21.10 15.07 5.65
CA GLY A 325 21.15 15.98 4.48
C GLY A 325 22.14 17.15 4.62
N PHE A 326 21.87 18.24 3.91
CA PHE A 326 22.69 19.47 3.89
C PHE A 326 21.91 20.70 4.39
N PHE A 327 21.17 20.53 5.47
CA PHE A 327 20.44 21.61 6.14
C PHE A 327 21.36 22.57 6.88
N SER A 328 21.20 23.87 6.61
CA SER A 328 21.80 24.97 7.38
C SER A 328 20.88 25.49 8.50
N ASN A 329 19.60 25.13 8.42
CA ASN A 329 18.56 25.51 9.37
C ASN A 329 17.54 24.38 9.56
N VAL A 330 17.10 24.20 10.81
CA VAL A 330 16.01 23.32 11.20
C VAL A 330 15.10 24.16 12.10
N ASP A 331 13.84 24.33 11.69
CA ASP A 331 12.84 25.17 12.36
C ASP A 331 11.56 24.37 12.62
N LEU A 332 11.41 23.93 13.87
CA LEU A 332 10.25 23.21 14.39
C LEU A 332 9.72 23.95 15.64
N PRO A 333 9.05 25.11 15.47
CA PRO A 333 8.94 26.13 16.53
C PRO A 333 8.06 25.72 17.71
N GLN A 334 7.14 24.76 17.52
CA GLN A 334 6.25 24.25 18.57
C GLN A 334 6.68 22.89 19.11
N PHE A 335 7.78 22.34 18.60
CA PHE A 335 8.14 20.96 18.83
C PHE A 335 8.64 20.69 20.25
N ARG A 336 8.27 19.53 20.77
CA ARG A 336 8.60 19.00 22.10
C ARG A 336 8.86 17.49 21.98
N ALA A 337 9.50 16.91 22.99
CA ALA A 337 9.64 15.47 23.08
C ALA A 337 8.26 14.79 23.07
N GLY A 338 8.11 13.70 22.30
CA GLY A 338 6.85 12.95 22.21
C GLY A 338 6.63 12.04 23.42
N ASP A 339 7.69 11.36 23.85
CA ASP A 339 7.78 10.57 25.07
C ASP A 339 9.19 10.69 25.71
N GLN A 340 9.42 9.97 26.82
CA GLN A 340 10.70 10.04 27.56
C GLN A 340 11.87 9.38 26.81
N ASP A 341 11.60 8.56 25.80
CA ASP A 341 12.59 7.79 25.05
C ASP A 341 12.73 8.30 23.59
N SER A 342 12.01 9.37 23.22
CA SER A 342 12.02 9.95 21.88
C SER A 342 13.45 10.27 21.44
N THR A 343 13.76 9.91 20.20
CA THR A 343 15.07 10.17 19.60
C THR A 343 15.08 11.49 18.84
N PHE A 344 16.18 12.24 18.91
CA PHE A 344 16.44 13.36 18.00
C PHE A 344 17.83 13.20 17.42
N TRP A 345 17.88 12.86 16.13
CA TRP A 345 19.11 12.56 15.43
C TRP A 345 19.19 13.39 14.16
N ILE A 346 20.25 14.19 14.04
CA ILE A 346 20.55 14.97 12.85
C ILE A 346 21.96 14.67 12.38
N ASN A 347 22.09 14.40 11.08
CA ASN A 347 23.34 14.39 10.36
C ASN A 347 23.26 15.40 9.21
N SER A 348 23.72 16.61 9.48
CA SER A 348 23.76 17.72 8.53
C SER A 348 25.00 18.58 8.74
N PRO A 349 26.10 18.35 7.99
CA PRO A 349 27.38 19.04 8.21
C PRO A 349 27.33 20.57 8.13
N ALA A 350 26.33 21.13 7.41
CA ALA A 350 26.12 22.57 7.29
C ALA A 350 25.39 23.20 8.50
N LEU A 351 24.88 22.38 9.43
CA LEU A 351 24.10 22.84 10.57
C LEU A 351 25.00 23.15 11.77
N ASP A 352 24.81 24.34 12.35
CA ASP A 352 25.38 24.69 13.65
C ASP A 352 24.57 24.01 14.78
N CYS A 353 25.05 22.86 15.24
CA CYS A 353 24.40 22.08 16.30
C CYS A 353 24.31 22.85 17.63
N THR A 354 25.27 23.72 17.95
CA THR A 354 25.24 24.49 19.21
C THR A 354 24.09 25.50 19.17
N ARG A 355 24.00 26.27 18.08
CA ARG A 355 22.92 27.24 17.87
C ARG A 355 21.55 26.55 17.75
N LEU A 356 21.50 25.36 17.15
CA LEU A 356 20.28 24.56 17.09
C LEU A 356 19.75 24.25 18.50
N LEU A 357 20.62 23.81 19.42
CA LEU A 357 20.24 23.40 20.77
C LEU A 357 19.83 24.55 21.69
N GLU A 358 20.21 25.79 21.37
CA GLU A 358 19.73 26.99 22.07
C GLU A 358 18.25 27.31 21.76
N GLN A 359 17.65 26.67 20.74
CA GLN A 359 16.26 26.92 20.38
C GLN A 359 15.28 26.44 21.46
N ASN A 360 14.09 27.06 21.49
CA ASN A 360 13.03 26.75 22.45
C ASN A 360 12.59 25.27 22.39
N MET A 361 12.64 24.63 21.21
CA MET A 361 12.26 23.23 21.04
C MET A 361 13.12 22.25 21.84
N PHE A 362 14.33 22.63 22.24
CA PHE A 362 15.19 21.82 23.10
C PHE A 362 15.18 22.32 24.54
N THR A 363 15.41 23.61 24.76
CA THR A 363 15.47 24.22 26.10
C THR A 363 14.15 24.15 26.89
N LYS A 364 13.02 24.06 26.19
CA LYS A 364 11.67 23.93 26.80
C LYS A 364 10.92 22.70 26.28
N GLY A 365 11.59 21.85 25.51
CA GLY A 365 10.99 20.70 24.84
C GLY A 365 10.71 19.51 25.75
N GLY A 366 11.27 19.50 26.96
CA GLY A 366 11.10 18.39 27.90
C GLY A 366 11.83 17.11 27.49
N TRP A 367 12.97 17.23 26.81
CA TRP A 367 13.79 16.10 26.39
C TRP A 367 14.42 15.41 27.59
N ALA A 368 14.22 14.10 27.70
CA ALA A 368 14.86 13.25 28.72
C ALA A 368 15.96 12.34 28.13
N THR A 369 16.10 12.35 26.80
CA THR A 369 17.13 11.63 26.07
C THR A 369 18.18 12.59 25.53
N ASN A 370 19.35 12.02 25.19
CA ASN A 370 20.38 12.77 24.51
C ASN A 370 20.00 13.05 23.05
N ILE A 371 20.29 14.27 22.60
CA ILE A 371 20.17 14.68 21.21
C ILE A 371 21.49 14.39 20.50
N THR A 372 21.42 13.77 19.32
CA THR A 372 22.60 13.55 18.48
C THR A 372 22.58 14.49 17.29
N CYS A 373 23.62 15.30 17.13
CA CYS A 373 23.79 16.19 15.99
C CYS A 373 25.23 16.12 15.46
N ASN A 374 25.38 15.78 14.18
CA ASN A 374 26.66 15.64 13.47
C ASN A 374 27.67 14.76 14.22
N GLY A 375 27.18 13.64 14.77
CA GLY A 375 27.99 12.68 15.54
C GLY A 375 28.29 13.10 16.99
N ASN A 376 27.95 14.33 17.39
CA ASN A 376 28.07 14.78 18.77
C ASN A 376 26.77 14.50 19.53
N THR A 377 26.90 14.11 20.80
CA THR A 377 25.78 13.83 21.69
C THR A 377 25.68 14.94 22.74
N PHE A 378 24.47 15.47 22.91
CA PHE A 378 24.17 16.59 23.80
C PHE A 378 23.12 16.17 24.82
N ASP A 379 23.43 16.35 26.10
CA ASP A 379 22.48 16.13 27.18
C ASP A 379 21.56 17.34 27.29
N THR A 380 20.25 17.11 27.20
CA THR A 380 19.22 18.14 27.37
C THR A 380 18.25 17.82 28.49
N SER A 381 18.58 16.79 29.29
CA SER A 381 17.82 16.45 30.48
C SER A 381 17.79 17.66 31.42
N PRO A 382 16.64 17.98 32.02
CA PRO A 382 16.58 19.01 33.04
C PRO A 382 17.59 18.68 34.13
N GLU A 383 18.56 19.56 34.39
CA GLU A 383 19.41 19.43 35.58
C GLU A 383 18.49 19.40 36.80
N ASP A 384 18.47 18.26 37.51
CA ASP A 384 17.83 18.18 38.82
C ASP A 384 18.51 19.22 39.73
N ASN A 385 17.82 20.34 39.94
CA ASN A 385 18.19 21.33 40.95
C ASN A 385 17.95 20.74 42.35
N MET A 386 18.81 19.82 42.77
CA MET A 386 18.95 19.43 44.17
C MET A 386 20.18 20.12 44.74
N GLY A 387 19.94 21.27 45.37
CA GLY A 387 20.96 22.10 45.97
C GLY A 387 21.75 21.39 47.09
N THR A 388 23.01 21.82 47.17
CA THR A 388 23.96 21.81 48.30
C THR A 388 24.75 20.52 48.59
N GLY A 389 26.05 20.60 48.27
CA GLY A 389 27.11 20.23 49.19
C GLY A 389 27.93 19.00 48.84
N GLY A 390 29.06 19.20 48.15
CA GLY A 390 30.16 18.23 48.17
C GLY A 390 31.13 18.39 47.01
N ASP A 391 32.23 19.13 47.24
CA ASP A 391 33.42 19.09 46.39
C ASP A 391 33.83 17.63 46.12
N LYS A 392 33.59 17.14 44.91
CA LYS A 392 34.22 15.90 44.44
C LYS A 392 35.41 16.26 43.57
N LYS A 393 36.59 16.14 44.18
CA LYS A 393 37.88 16.13 43.48
C LYS A 393 37.83 15.18 42.27
N PRO A 394 38.50 15.53 41.16
CA PRO A 394 38.61 14.63 40.01
C PRO A 394 39.35 13.34 40.42
N LEU A 395 38.78 12.20 40.04
CA LEU A 395 39.42 10.89 40.23
C LEU A 395 40.65 10.78 39.31
N SER A 396 41.76 10.35 39.90
CA SER A 396 43.03 10.10 39.20
C SER A 396 42.87 9.04 38.11
N GLY A 397 43.57 9.23 36.98
CA GLY A 397 43.46 8.49 35.71
C GLY A 397 43.68 6.96 35.76
N GLY A 398 43.89 6.37 36.94
CA GLY A 398 43.98 4.91 37.13
C GLY A 398 42.64 4.17 37.18
N ALA A 399 41.50 4.84 37.43
CA ALA A 399 40.18 4.18 37.48
C ALA A 399 39.49 4.03 36.10
N ILE A 400 39.85 4.88 35.13
CA ILE A 400 39.28 4.87 33.77
C ILE A 400 39.90 3.75 32.91
N ALA A 401 41.12 3.30 33.22
CA ALA A 401 41.80 2.22 32.49
C ALA A 401 41.35 0.81 32.92
N GLY A 402 40.69 0.65 34.08
CA GLY A 402 40.24 -0.66 34.59
C GLY A 402 38.90 -1.13 34.02
N VAL A 403 38.04 -0.21 33.59
CA VAL A 403 36.68 -0.53 33.09
C VAL A 403 36.68 -0.83 31.58
N SER A 404 37.60 -0.23 30.82
CA SER A 404 37.71 -0.44 29.37
C SER A 404 38.28 -1.81 28.97
N VAL A 405 39.08 -2.45 29.84
CA VAL A 405 39.65 -3.80 29.55
C VAL A 405 38.70 -4.93 29.99
N GLY A 406 37.86 -4.71 31.00
CA GLY A 406 36.92 -5.73 31.50
C GLY A 406 35.72 -5.99 30.57
N VAL A 407 35.20 -4.95 29.90
CA VAL A 407 34.00 -5.07 29.03
C VAL A 407 34.34 -5.76 27.70
N ILE A 408 35.55 -5.54 27.16
CA ILE A 408 35.97 -6.14 25.89
C ILE A 408 36.19 -7.66 26.02
N ALA A 409 36.68 -8.14 27.18
CA ALA A 409 36.84 -9.57 27.44
C ALA A 409 35.51 -10.31 27.67
N ALA A 410 34.51 -9.64 28.28
CA ALA A 410 33.19 -10.24 28.53
C ALA A 410 32.34 -10.36 27.26
N VAL A 411 32.43 -9.38 26.34
CA VAL A 411 31.71 -9.41 25.05
C VAL A 411 32.29 -10.45 24.09
N GLY A 412 33.61 -10.66 24.10
CA GLY A 412 34.26 -11.70 23.28
C GLY A 412 33.91 -13.14 23.70
N ALA A 413 33.77 -13.39 25.00
CA ALA A 413 33.38 -14.71 25.52
C ALA A 413 31.89 -15.02 25.28
N GLY A 414 31.00 -14.02 25.37
CA GLY A 414 29.56 -14.18 25.12
C GLY A 414 29.22 -14.47 23.65
N MET A 415 29.91 -13.82 22.70
CA MET A 415 29.71 -14.03 21.26
C MET A 415 30.11 -15.43 20.81
N SER A 416 31.14 -16.01 21.43
CA SER A 416 31.64 -17.36 21.12
C SER A 416 30.65 -18.45 21.55
N VAL A 417 29.95 -18.25 22.68
CA VAL A 417 28.92 -19.18 23.19
C VAL A 417 27.65 -19.10 22.34
N LEU A 418 27.23 -17.89 21.94
CA LEU A 418 26.08 -17.69 21.06
C LEU A 418 26.29 -18.31 19.67
N PHE A 419 27.48 -18.17 19.07
CA PHE A 419 27.80 -18.77 17.78
C PHE A 419 27.77 -20.31 17.80
N VAL A 420 28.21 -20.94 18.90
CA VAL A 420 28.15 -22.40 19.08
C VAL A 420 26.71 -22.88 19.36
N CYS A 421 25.89 -22.08 20.04
CA CYS A 421 24.48 -22.38 20.25
C CYS A 421 23.64 -22.23 18.97
N PHE A 422 23.97 -21.26 18.10
CA PHE A 422 23.27 -21.06 16.83
C PHE A 422 23.61 -22.13 15.77
N ARG A 423 24.81 -22.74 15.80
CA ARG A 423 25.14 -23.85 14.86
C ARG A 423 24.46 -25.18 15.20
N LYS A 424 23.90 -25.35 16.42
CA LYS A 424 23.24 -26.61 16.83
C LYS A 424 21.73 -26.63 16.64
N LYS A 425 21.08 -25.49 16.38
CA LYS A 425 19.63 -25.43 16.10
C LYS A 425 19.40 -24.99 14.66
N GLY A 426 19.32 -25.95 13.76
CA GLY A 426 18.81 -25.72 12.41
C GLY A 426 17.34 -25.30 12.49
N TYR A 427 17.07 -24.02 12.24
CA TYR A 427 15.72 -23.50 12.03
C TYR A 427 15.50 -23.31 10.53
N THR A 428 14.79 -24.24 9.93
CA THR A 428 14.18 -24.09 8.61
C THR A 428 12.99 -23.14 8.75
N HIS A 429 13.06 -21.96 8.15
CA HIS A 429 11.91 -21.08 7.98
C HIS A 429 11.02 -21.62 6.85
N THR A 430 9.79 -22.04 7.17
CA THR A 430 8.70 -22.15 6.20
C THR A 430 7.85 -20.88 6.28
N LEU A 431 7.62 -20.24 5.14
CA LEU A 431 6.77 -19.06 4.96
C LEU A 431 5.28 -19.46 4.99
N PRO A 432 4.37 -18.71 5.64
CA PRO A 432 2.96 -19.07 5.69
C PRO A 432 2.18 -18.36 4.57
N TRP A 433 2.11 -18.97 3.39
CA TRP A 433 1.01 -18.75 2.44
C TRP A 433 0.50 -20.10 1.96
N ASN A 434 -0.34 -20.74 2.78
CA ASN A 434 -1.31 -21.70 2.30
C ASN A 434 -2.41 -21.88 3.36
N ARG A 435 -3.56 -21.23 3.17
CA ARG A 435 -4.77 -21.53 3.95
C ARG A 435 -5.83 -21.99 2.97
N THR A 436 -5.84 -23.30 2.70
CA THR A 436 -6.96 -23.99 2.05
C THR A 436 -7.89 -24.53 3.13
N GLU A 437 -8.70 -23.66 3.73
CA GLU A 437 -9.92 -24.07 4.43
C GLU A 437 -11.02 -23.03 4.18
N PRO A 438 -12.20 -23.42 3.67
CA PRO A 438 -13.31 -22.49 3.49
C PRO A 438 -13.90 -22.06 4.84
N PRO A 439 -14.47 -20.85 4.95
CA PRO A 439 -15.03 -20.34 6.19
C PRO A 439 -16.24 -21.17 6.64
N LYS A 440 -16.29 -21.52 7.94
CA LYS A 440 -17.44 -22.16 8.57
C LYS A 440 -18.60 -21.17 8.69
N ILE A 441 -19.77 -21.59 8.22
CA ILE A 441 -21.05 -20.89 8.37
C ILE A 441 -21.49 -21.01 9.85
N PRO A 442 -22.03 -19.96 10.49
CA PRO A 442 -22.55 -20.05 11.84
C PRO A 442 -23.78 -20.98 11.88
N GLU A 443 -23.70 -22.03 12.68
CA GLU A 443 -24.86 -22.86 13.05
C GLU A 443 -25.81 -22.05 13.93
N LEU A 444 -27.09 -22.06 13.57
CA LEU A 444 -28.19 -21.47 14.32
C LEU A 444 -28.35 -22.21 15.66
N GLU A 445 -28.39 -21.46 16.76
CA GLU A 445 -28.75 -21.97 18.07
C GLU A 445 -30.23 -22.34 18.10
N ASP A 446 -30.53 -23.63 18.08
CA ASP A 446 -31.81 -24.15 18.55
C ASP A 446 -31.65 -24.61 20.01
N GLY A 447 -32.49 -24.02 20.86
CA GLY A 447 -32.47 -24.20 22.30
C GLY A 447 -33.11 -25.50 22.82
N GLU A 448 -32.94 -25.65 24.13
CA GLU A 448 -33.67 -26.49 25.08
C GLU A 448 -33.51 -28.01 25.05
N GLY A 449 -32.88 -28.51 26.13
CA GLY A 449 -33.55 -29.49 26.98
C GLY A 449 -32.80 -30.80 27.24
N GLY A 450 -32.55 -31.09 28.53
CA GLY A 450 -32.54 -32.47 29.01
C GLY A 450 -31.25 -32.99 29.65
N THR A 451 -31.15 -32.80 30.96
CA THR A 451 -30.28 -33.54 31.88
C THR A 451 -30.46 -35.06 31.79
N HIS A 452 -29.38 -35.86 31.80
CA HIS A 452 -29.27 -37.07 32.64
C HIS A 452 -27.85 -37.64 32.74
N LYS A 453 -27.54 -38.12 33.95
CA LYS A 453 -26.29 -38.72 34.45
C LYS A 453 -25.89 -40.03 33.74
N GLY A 454 -24.59 -40.32 33.67
CA GLY A 454 -24.10 -41.68 33.43
C GLY A 454 -22.58 -41.81 33.49
N LYS A 455 -22.08 -42.61 34.43
CA LYS A 455 -20.66 -42.90 34.72
C LYS A 455 -20.08 -44.00 33.82
N THR A 456 -18.75 -43.97 33.69
CA THR A 456 -17.77 -45.09 33.57
C THR A 456 -17.80 -46.02 32.35
N GLY A 457 -16.60 -46.32 31.80
CA GLY A 457 -16.32 -47.64 31.23
C GLY A 457 -15.34 -47.73 30.05
N THR A 458 -14.06 -47.92 30.38
CA THR A 458 -13.09 -48.90 29.81
C THR A 458 -13.10 -49.34 28.33
N ARG A 459 -11.90 -49.20 27.74
CA ARG A 459 -11.08 -50.19 26.97
C ARG A 459 -11.51 -50.73 25.59
N ARG A 460 -10.49 -50.63 24.71
CA ARG A 460 -10.00 -51.59 23.70
C ARG A 460 -10.82 -51.78 22.41
N THR A 461 -10.21 -51.36 21.31
CA THR A 461 -10.26 -52.05 20.02
C THR A 461 -8.92 -52.77 19.81
N ALA A 462 -9.00 -54.04 19.44
CA ALA A 462 -7.93 -54.83 18.87
C ALA A 462 -8.48 -55.51 17.60
N GLU A 463 -7.54 -55.91 16.74
CA GLU A 463 -7.67 -56.97 15.73
C GLU A 463 -8.35 -56.59 14.39
N LEU A 464 -7.89 -57.02 13.21
CA LEU A 464 -6.93 -58.07 12.84
C LEU A 464 -6.51 -57.90 11.35
N GLU A 465 -5.23 -58.22 11.09
CA GLU A 465 -4.63 -58.93 9.93
C GLU A 465 -4.84 -58.45 8.46
N GLY A 466 -3.87 -58.63 7.56
CA GLY A 466 -2.73 -59.56 7.58
C GLY A 466 -1.64 -59.24 6.54
N GLN A 467 -0.49 -59.90 6.76
CA GLN A 467 0.79 -59.81 6.06
C GLN A 467 0.81 -60.58 4.74
N ASN A 468 1.74 -60.21 3.84
CA ASN A 468 2.60 -61.20 3.20
C ASN A 468 3.95 -60.60 2.75
N THR A 469 4.99 -61.35 3.08
CA THR A 469 6.43 -61.14 2.88
C THR A 469 6.94 -61.77 1.58
N MET A 470 7.96 -61.20 0.93
CA MET A 470 9.08 -61.97 0.33
C MET A 470 10.35 -61.10 0.18
N ARG A 471 11.49 -61.79 0.17
CA ARG A 471 12.86 -61.36 0.45
C ARG A 471 13.78 -61.67 -0.75
N SER A 472 14.91 -60.95 -0.80
CA SER A 472 16.23 -61.28 -1.39
C SER A 472 16.64 -60.68 -2.75
N GLU A 473 17.63 -59.78 -2.65
CA GLU A 473 18.93 -59.72 -3.36
C GLU A 473 19.02 -60.01 -4.87
N LEU A 474 19.55 -59.05 -5.66
CA LEU A 474 20.92 -59.09 -6.21
C LEU A 474 21.28 -57.79 -6.98
N GLU A 475 22.49 -57.30 -6.71
CA GLU A 475 23.48 -56.66 -7.59
C GLU A 475 23.10 -55.57 -8.63
N GLY A 476 23.51 -54.32 -8.33
CA GLY A 476 24.52 -53.53 -9.06
C GLY A 476 24.31 -53.16 -10.54
N GLN A 477 24.13 -51.87 -10.84
CA GLN A 477 25.05 -51.13 -11.74
C GLN A 477 24.85 -49.60 -11.71
N LYS A 478 26.00 -48.92 -11.77
CA LYS A 478 26.26 -47.49 -12.03
C LYS A 478 25.70 -47.03 -13.38
N THR A 479 25.15 -45.81 -13.44
CA THR A 479 25.48 -44.72 -14.41
C THR A 479 24.68 -43.45 -14.05
N VAL A 480 25.37 -42.38 -13.62
CA VAL A 480 25.65 -41.14 -14.38
C VAL A 480 24.39 -40.35 -14.78
N GLY A 481 24.10 -39.28 -14.04
CA GLY A 481 23.23 -38.17 -14.47
C GLY A 481 24.10 -36.97 -14.90
N PRO A 482 23.70 -36.19 -15.93
CA PRO A 482 24.55 -35.16 -16.51
C PRO A 482 24.58 -33.87 -15.68
N GLU A 483 25.82 -33.43 -15.49
CA GLU A 483 26.29 -32.15 -14.98
C GLU A 483 26.01 -31.06 -16.04
N LEU A 484 25.44 -29.93 -15.63
CA LEU A 484 25.26 -28.73 -16.45
C LEU A 484 25.94 -27.56 -15.71
N GLU A 485 27.27 -27.55 -15.80
CA GLU A 485 28.10 -26.37 -15.56
C GLU A 485 28.34 -25.63 -16.87
N GLY A 486 28.23 -24.31 -16.84
CA GLY A 486 28.43 -23.44 -17.98
C GLY A 486 28.56 -21.97 -17.57
N SER A 487 29.40 -21.70 -16.56
CA SER A 487 29.89 -20.37 -16.23
C SER A 487 31.07 -20.01 -17.15
N ILE A 488 30.92 -18.94 -17.94
CA ILE A 488 31.99 -18.33 -18.73
C ILE A 488 32.58 -17.18 -17.91
N PRO A 489 33.91 -17.13 -17.67
CA PRO A 489 34.54 -16.06 -16.92
C PRO A 489 34.72 -14.78 -17.74
N LEU A 490 34.60 -13.68 -17.01
CA LEU A 490 34.83 -12.30 -17.39
C LEU A 490 36.33 -12.08 -17.62
N ALA A 491 36.72 -11.81 -18.87
CA ALA A 491 38.04 -11.29 -19.22
C ALA A 491 37.94 -10.38 -20.44
N GLU A 492 38.04 -9.09 -20.17
CA GLU A 492 38.98 -8.17 -20.83
C GLU A 492 38.97 -8.15 -22.37
N LEU A 493 38.08 -7.31 -22.93
CA LEU A 493 38.23 -6.74 -24.26
C LEU A 493 38.31 -5.22 -24.12
N GLU A 494 39.52 -4.74 -23.86
CA GLU A 494 39.91 -3.37 -24.20
C GLU A 494 39.93 -3.22 -25.72
N GLN A 495 39.12 -2.29 -26.26
CA GLN A 495 39.42 -1.63 -27.53
C GLN A 495 39.00 -0.15 -27.49
N PRO A 496 39.70 0.72 -28.24
CA PRO A 496 40.03 2.06 -27.78
C PRO A 496 39.05 3.15 -28.21
N VAL A 497 39.00 4.19 -27.39
CA VAL A 497 38.36 5.49 -27.62
C VAL A 497 38.88 6.15 -28.90
N PRO A 498 38.01 6.54 -29.86
CA PRO A 498 38.41 7.42 -30.95
C PRO A 498 38.55 8.86 -30.45
N LYS A 499 39.70 9.46 -30.78
CA LYS A 499 40.06 10.84 -30.48
C LYS A 499 39.05 11.85 -31.07
N ARG A 500 38.75 12.84 -30.24
CA ARG A 500 38.09 14.11 -30.53
C ARG A 500 38.83 14.83 -31.68
N MET A 501 38.10 15.21 -32.74
CA MET A 501 38.55 16.15 -33.78
C MET A 501 37.73 17.45 -33.69
N PRO A 502 38.29 18.59 -34.13
CA PRO A 502 37.94 19.92 -33.63
C PRO A 502 36.78 20.60 -34.38
N GLU A 503 36.26 21.62 -33.69
CA GLU A 503 35.41 22.74 -34.11
C GLU A 503 35.17 22.91 -35.62
N HIS A 504 33.90 22.86 -36.01
CA HIS A 504 33.41 23.49 -37.24
C HIS A 504 32.57 24.71 -36.88
N GLU A 505 32.90 25.80 -37.58
CA GLU A 505 32.36 27.15 -37.51
C GLU A 505 30.84 27.24 -37.50
N ALA A 506 30.35 28.15 -36.66
CA ALA A 506 28.97 28.62 -36.66
C ALA A 506 28.67 29.38 -37.96
N LEU A 507 27.84 28.79 -38.81
CA LEU A 507 27.14 29.50 -39.91
C LEU A 507 26.02 30.36 -39.31
N SER A 508 26.30 31.65 -39.19
CA SER A 508 25.33 32.71 -38.91
C SER A 508 24.34 32.85 -40.08
N VAL A 509 23.12 32.34 -39.91
CA VAL A 509 22.00 32.60 -40.82
C VAL A 509 21.44 33.99 -40.55
N LYS A 510 21.56 34.87 -41.54
CA LYS A 510 20.96 36.21 -41.60
C LYS A 510 19.45 36.08 -41.91
N PRO A 511 18.55 36.85 -41.28
CA PRO A 511 17.12 36.84 -41.61
C PRO A 511 16.85 37.59 -42.93
N PRO A 512 15.77 37.25 -43.67
CA PRO A 512 15.46 37.88 -44.94
C PRO A 512 14.80 39.26 -44.72
N GLU A 513 15.34 40.27 -45.40
CA GLU A 513 14.71 41.57 -45.61
C GLU A 513 13.90 41.52 -46.92
N GLN A 514 12.78 42.24 -46.93
CA GLN A 514 11.82 42.27 -48.03
C GLN A 514 12.39 42.90 -49.31
N ILE A 515 11.86 42.38 -50.44
CA ILE A 515 11.95 42.79 -51.86
C ILE A 515 12.92 41.98 -52.70
#